data_AF-A0A1B6M6Q5-F1
#
_entry.id   AF-A0A1B6M6Q5-F1
#
_cell.length_a   1.000
_cell.length_b   1.000
_cell.length_c   1.000
_cell.angle_alpha   90.00
_cell.angle_beta   90.00
_cell.angle_gamma   90.00
#
_symmetry.space_group_name_H-M   'P 1'
#
loop_
_entity.id
_entity.type
_entity.pdbx_description
1 polymer ?
#
loop_
_entity_poly.entity_id
_entity_poly.type
_entity_poly.pdbx_seq_one_letter_code
_entity_poly.pdbx_strand_id
1 'polypeptide(L)'
;MPLSAADCKDIARQLVEDEPGKSIKVIMGGGRQCLMTNINVSDSDPRDTWSCSRKDGRDLIKLWIDEKKREGLRHAYLSTTDDLNNLDIENADYVMGIFANGHLKLDHDRDRTSRGMPSLSQMTETALKVLLKNEKGFLLVVEGGMIDQAHHRGYARDALDETVCFEAAVQASINLLRARGVLDSTLIIVTS
;
A
#
# COMPACT_ATOMS: atom_id res chain seq x y z
N MET A 1 -21.27 -11.62 -5.50
CA MET A 1 -22.14 -10.81 -4.63
C MET A 1 -23.56 -11.30 -4.78
N PRO A 2 -24.35 -11.38 -3.69
CA PRO A 2 -25.79 -11.65 -3.79
C PRO A 2 -26.46 -10.59 -4.69
N LEU A 3 -27.53 -10.97 -5.39
CA LEU A 3 -28.22 -10.08 -6.35
C LEU A 3 -28.72 -8.77 -5.70
N SER A 4 -29.03 -8.79 -4.41
CA SER A 4 -29.45 -7.63 -3.63
C SER A 4 -28.35 -6.58 -3.39
N ALA A 5 -27.08 -6.91 -3.71
CA ALA A 5 -25.93 -6.03 -3.54
C ALA A 5 -25.39 -5.49 -4.88
N ALA A 6 -26.16 -5.61 -5.98
CA ALA A 6 -25.74 -5.14 -7.30
C ALA A 6 -25.42 -3.63 -7.34
N ASP A 7 -26.08 -2.84 -6.49
CA ASP A 7 -25.86 -1.39 -6.36
C ASP A 7 -24.80 -1.03 -5.30
N CYS A 8 -24.31 -1.99 -4.53
CA CYS A 8 -23.28 -1.74 -3.51
C CYS A 8 -21.90 -1.56 -4.16
N LYS A 9 -21.22 -0.47 -3.83
CA LYS A 9 -19.81 -0.29 -4.19
C LYS A 9 -18.95 -1.24 -3.37
N ASP A 10 -18.08 -2.00 -4.04
CA ASP A 10 -17.01 -2.73 -3.37
C ASP A 10 -16.00 -1.78 -2.73
N ILE A 11 -15.21 -2.27 -1.78
CA ILE A 11 -14.24 -1.47 -1.00
C ILE A 11 -13.25 -0.75 -1.93
N ALA A 12 -12.79 -1.40 -3.00
CA ALA A 12 -11.84 -0.79 -3.92
C ALA A 12 -12.46 0.37 -4.72
N ARG A 13 -13.75 0.29 -5.05
CA ARG A 13 -14.48 1.44 -5.59
C ARG A 13 -14.65 2.55 -4.56
N GLN A 14 -14.99 2.25 -3.31
CA GLN A 14 -15.09 3.27 -2.27
C GLN A 14 -13.74 3.97 -2.03
N LEU A 15 -12.63 3.21 -2.08
CA LEU A 15 -11.27 3.75 -1.97
C LEU A 15 -10.94 4.78 -3.07
N VAL A 16 -11.37 4.54 -4.30
CA VAL A 16 -11.01 5.40 -5.44
C VAL A 16 -12.04 6.50 -5.70
N GLU A 17 -13.32 6.23 -5.50
CA GLU A 17 -14.42 7.11 -5.93
C GLU A 17 -15.00 7.99 -4.80
N ASP A 18 -14.87 7.58 -3.53
CA ASP A 18 -15.57 8.21 -2.40
C ASP A 18 -14.61 8.82 -1.37
N GLU A 19 -15.12 9.72 -0.51
CA GLU A 19 -14.39 10.20 0.65
C GLU A 19 -14.47 9.19 1.82
N PRO A 20 -13.39 9.03 2.61
CA PRO A 20 -12.11 9.75 2.53
C PRO A 20 -11.14 9.19 1.47
N GLY A 21 -11.44 8.03 0.88
CA GLY A 21 -10.54 7.24 0.04
C GLY A 21 -9.88 8.03 -1.09
N LYS A 22 -10.67 8.72 -1.91
CA LYS A 22 -10.18 9.47 -3.07
C LYS A 22 -9.22 10.60 -2.71
N SER A 23 -9.27 11.08 -1.47
CA SER A 23 -8.44 12.17 -0.93
C SER A 23 -7.21 11.68 -0.17
N ILE A 24 -7.05 10.36 0.02
CA ILE A 24 -5.85 9.78 0.64
C ILE A 24 -4.62 10.11 -0.21
N LYS A 25 -3.61 10.70 0.42
CA LYS A 25 -2.36 11.13 -0.22
C LYS A 25 -1.44 9.97 -0.55
N VAL A 26 -1.43 8.92 0.27
CA VAL A 26 -0.55 7.77 0.09
C VAL A 26 -1.31 6.48 0.33
N ILE A 27 -1.35 5.61 -0.69
CA ILE A 27 -1.93 4.26 -0.63
C ILE A 27 -0.83 3.31 -1.11
N MET A 28 -0.38 2.38 -0.27
CA MET A 28 0.65 1.41 -0.65
C MET A 28 0.34 0.01 -0.12
N GLY A 29 0.50 -1.01 -0.97
CA GLY A 29 0.27 -2.40 -0.60
C GLY A 29 0.11 -3.33 -1.80
N GLY A 30 -0.65 -4.41 -1.62
CA GLY A 30 -1.07 -5.33 -2.68
C GLY A 30 -2.48 -5.04 -3.20
N GLY A 31 -3.13 -6.06 -3.78
CA GLY A 31 -4.56 -6.04 -4.11
C GLY A 31 -4.89 -5.60 -5.53
N ARG A 32 -3.94 -5.66 -6.48
CA ARG A 32 -4.17 -5.26 -7.88
C ARG A 32 -5.36 -5.94 -8.53
N GLN A 33 -5.60 -7.21 -8.23
CA GLN A 33 -6.74 -7.96 -8.78
C GLN A 33 -8.11 -7.46 -8.26
N CYS A 34 -8.09 -6.78 -7.11
CA CYS A 34 -9.21 -6.04 -6.55
C CYS A 34 -9.23 -4.58 -7.03
N LEU A 35 -8.30 -4.12 -7.89
CA LEU A 35 -8.28 -2.76 -8.47
C LEU A 35 -8.44 -2.70 -10.01
N MET A 36 -8.18 -3.80 -10.72
CA MET A 36 -8.45 -3.89 -12.16
C MET A 36 -8.82 -5.31 -12.62
N THR A 37 -9.52 -5.41 -13.75
CA THR A 37 -9.97 -6.71 -14.31
C THR A 37 -8.85 -7.47 -15.03
N ASN A 38 -8.05 -6.77 -15.85
CA ASN A 38 -7.06 -7.37 -16.74
C ASN A 38 -5.65 -7.31 -16.13
N ILE A 39 -5.45 -8.03 -15.02
CA ILE A 39 -4.13 -8.14 -14.39
C ILE A 39 -3.18 -9.04 -15.20
N ASN A 40 -1.90 -8.70 -15.19
CA ASN A 40 -0.85 -9.64 -15.60
C ASN A 40 -0.68 -10.71 -14.52
N VAL A 41 -0.62 -11.98 -14.90
CA VAL A 41 -0.40 -13.11 -13.98
C VAL A 41 0.88 -13.80 -14.40
N SER A 42 1.80 -13.95 -13.45
CA SER A 42 3.06 -14.69 -13.61
C SER A 42 3.31 -15.55 -12.39
N ASP A 43 4.28 -16.45 -12.47
CA ASP A 43 4.70 -17.25 -11.31
C ASP A 43 5.24 -16.38 -10.16
N SER A 44 5.86 -15.25 -10.51
CA SER A 44 6.37 -14.27 -9.53
C SER A 44 5.27 -13.42 -8.86
N ASP A 45 4.16 -13.17 -9.55
CA ASP A 45 3.01 -12.43 -9.03
C ASP A 45 1.70 -13.13 -9.44
N PRO A 46 1.40 -14.29 -8.82
CA PRO A 46 0.26 -15.09 -9.22
C PRO A 46 -1.05 -14.42 -8.79
N ARG A 47 -2.16 -14.86 -9.39
CA ARG A 47 -3.49 -14.50 -8.89
C ARG A 47 -3.67 -15.11 -7.51
N ASP A 48 -4.12 -14.30 -6.56
CA ASP A 48 -4.49 -14.75 -5.24
C ASP A 48 -5.88 -15.40 -5.30
N THR A 49 -5.94 -16.66 -4.90
CA THR A 49 -7.14 -17.50 -4.94
C THR A 49 -8.07 -17.30 -3.74
N TRP A 50 -7.57 -16.68 -2.66
CA TRP A 50 -8.35 -16.30 -1.49
C TRP A 50 -8.98 -14.90 -1.64
N SER A 51 -8.32 -14.03 -2.41
CA SER A 51 -8.84 -12.70 -2.70
C SER A 51 -9.89 -12.70 -3.82
N CYS A 52 -10.87 -11.79 -3.71
CA CYS A 52 -11.80 -11.53 -4.80
C CYS A 52 -11.06 -11.04 -6.06
N SER A 53 -11.67 -11.21 -7.24
CA SER A 53 -11.18 -10.63 -8.49
C SER A 53 -12.27 -9.77 -9.10
N ARG A 54 -11.91 -8.60 -9.63
CA ARG A 54 -12.86 -7.72 -10.32
C ARG A 54 -13.38 -8.35 -11.61
N LYS A 55 -14.67 -8.16 -11.88
CA LYS A 55 -15.39 -8.75 -13.03
C LYS A 55 -16.24 -7.74 -13.82
N ASP A 56 -16.26 -6.47 -13.41
CA ASP A 56 -17.10 -5.42 -14.01
C ASP A 56 -16.40 -4.64 -15.14
N GLY A 57 -15.20 -5.08 -15.55
CA GLY A 57 -14.42 -4.47 -16.62
C GLY A 57 -13.72 -3.16 -16.22
N ARG A 58 -13.82 -2.70 -14.97
CA ARG A 58 -13.18 -1.45 -14.54
C ARG A 58 -11.68 -1.62 -14.32
N ASP A 59 -10.99 -0.50 -14.49
CA ASP A 59 -9.60 -0.28 -14.07
C ASP A 59 -9.60 0.96 -13.16
N LEU A 60 -9.61 0.71 -11.85
CA LEU A 60 -9.68 1.76 -10.84
C LEU A 60 -8.34 2.46 -10.63
N ILE A 61 -7.22 1.79 -10.98
CA ILE A 61 -5.90 2.43 -10.95
C ILE A 61 -5.85 3.51 -12.03
N LYS A 62 -6.27 3.16 -13.26
CA LYS A 62 -6.40 4.13 -14.34
C LYS A 62 -7.36 5.25 -13.98
N LEU A 63 -8.53 4.93 -13.40
CA LEU A 63 -9.50 5.94 -12.96
C LEU A 63 -8.87 6.93 -11.98
N TRP A 64 -8.17 6.44 -10.94
CA TRP A 64 -7.48 7.28 -9.97
C TRP A 64 -6.44 8.19 -10.64
N ILE A 65 -5.61 7.64 -11.54
CA ILE A 65 -4.60 8.42 -12.29
C ILE A 65 -5.26 9.51 -13.13
N ASP A 66 -6.31 9.16 -13.89
CA ASP A 66 -6.99 10.09 -14.79
C ASP A 66 -7.70 11.21 -14.00
N GLU A 67 -8.23 10.92 -12.81
CA GLU A 67 -8.76 11.93 -11.90
C GLU A 67 -7.68 12.88 -11.39
N LYS A 68 -6.52 12.37 -10.94
CA LYS A 68 -5.43 13.25 -10.46
C LYS A 68 -4.89 14.13 -11.58
N LYS A 69 -4.79 13.61 -12.81
CA LYS A 69 -4.47 14.40 -14.01
C LYS A 69 -5.49 15.48 -14.28
N ARG A 70 -6.79 15.14 -14.27
CA ARG A 70 -7.90 16.08 -14.52
C ARG A 70 -7.89 17.25 -13.53
N GLU A 71 -7.50 17.00 -12.29
CA GLU A 71 -7.42 18.01 -11.23
C GLU A 71 -6.08 18.75 -11.18
N GLY A 72 -5.13 18.42 -12.07
CA GLY A 72 -3.80 19.04 -12.08
C GLY A 72 -2.96 18.70 -10.85
N LEU A 73 -3.25 17.58 -10.17
CA LEU A 73 -2.58 17.17 -8.95
C LEU A 73 -1.31 16.38 -9.28
N ARG A 74 -0.22 16.70 -8.59
CA ARG A 74 1.05 15.98 -8.68
C ARG A 74 0.89 14.58 -8.10
N HIS A 75 1.02 13.55 -8.93
CA HIS A 75 0.76 12.16 -8.54
C HIS A 75 1.79 11.20 -9.13
N ALA A 76 1.97 10.06 -8.46
CA ALA A 76 2.78 8.95 -8.93
C ALA A 76 2.05 7.62 -8.70
N TYR A 77 2.19 6.71 -9.67
CA TYR A 77 1.79 5.31 -9.52
C TYR A 77 3.03 4.43 -9.52
N LEU A 78 3.12 3.53 -8.53
CA LEU A 78 4.27 2.66 -8.31
C LEU A 78 3.82 1.20 -8.37
N SER A 79 4.65 0.35 -8.96
CA SER A 79 4.35 -1.08 -9.11
C SER A 79 5.51 -1.99 -8.71
N THR A 80 6.71 -1.43 -8.52
CA THR A 80 7.93 -2.17 -8.19
C THR A 80 8.77 -1.47 -7.13
N THR A 81 9.76 -2.17 -6.58
CA THR A 81 10.79 -1.57 -5.71
C THR A 81 11.54 -0.44 -6.40
N ASP A 82 11.82 -0.56 -7.70
CA ASP A 82 12.51 0.47 -8.48
C ASP A 82 11.68 1.76 -8.59
N ASP A 83 10.37 1.63 -8.88
CA ASP A 83 9.47 2.77 -8.93
C ASP A 83 9.47 3.52 -7.59
N LEU A 84 9.44 2.80 -6.47
CA LEU A 84 9.48 3.39 -5.12
C LEU A 84 10.81 4.09 -4.85
N ASN A 85 11.95 3.47 -5.20
CA ASN A 85 13.27 4.04 -4.97
C ASN A 85 13.53 5.29 -5.82
N ASN A 86 12.96 5.35 -7.02
CA ASN A 86 13.13 6.44 -7.97
C ASN A 86 12.01 7.49 -7.90
N LEU A 87 11.12 7.40 -6.90
CA LEU A 87 10.06 8.39 -6.70
C LEU A 87 10.64 9.77 -6.40
N ASP A 88 10.28 10.75 -7.23
CA ASP A 88 10.52 12.16 -6.94
C ASP A 88 9.53 12.65 -5.86
N ILE A 89 9.98 12.57 -4.61
CA ILE A 89 9.20 12.97 -3.42
C ILE A 89 8.74 14.43 -3.52
N GLU A 90 9.58 15.32 -4.04
CA GLU A 90 9.27 16.75 -4.11
C GLU A 90 8.11 17.02 -5.06
N ASN A 91 7.97 16.22 -6.11
CA ASN A 91 6.95 16.34 -7.15
C ASN A 91 5.83 15.29 -7.10
N ALA A 92 5.63 14.62 -5.97
CA ALA A 92 4.53 13.67 -5.78
C ALA A 92 3.72 13.96 -4.52
N ASP A 93 2.51 14.51 -4.66
CA ASP A 93 1.61 14.79 -3.52
C ASP A 93 0.59 13.67 -3.29
N TYR A 94 0.31 12.88 -4.32
CA TYR A 94 -0.52 11.69 -4.28
C TYR A 94 0.26 10.49 -4.79
N VAL A 95 0.37 9.42 -4.01
CA VAL A 95 1.11 8.21 -4.37
C VAL A 95 0.22 7.00 -4.19
N MET A 96 0.08 6.21 -5.25
CA MET A 96 -0.55 4.89 -5.21
C MET A 96 0.47 3.83 -5.60
N GLY A 97 0.91 3.00 -4.65
CA GLY A 97 1.85 1.90 -4.87
C GLY A 97 1.16 0.54 -4.73
N ILE A 98 0.99 -0.18 -5.83
CA ILE A 98 0.35 -1.51 -5.83
C ILE A 98 1.35 -2.55 -6.35
N PHE A 99 1.93 -3.31 -5.42
CA PHE A 99 3.12 -4.14 -5.68
C PHE A 99 2.83 -5.64 -5.86
N ALA A 100 1.60 -6.09 -5.60
CA ALA A 100 1.20 -7.49 -5.78
C ALA A 100 -0.25 -7.62 -6.27
N ASN A 101 -0.57 -8.73 -6.94
CA ASN A 101 -1.91 -9.04 -7.40
C ASN A 101 -2.90 -9.23 -6.25
N GLY A 102 -2.53 -10.03 -5.24
CA GLY A 102 -3.25 -10.17 -3.97
C GLY A 102 -2.48 -9.53 -2.82
N HIS A 103 -2.32 -10.26 -1.72
CA HIS A 103 -1.43 -9.83 -0.63
C HIS A 103 0.02 -9.68 -1.08
N LEU A 104 0.80 -8.85 -0.37
CA LEU A 104 2.25 -8.86 -0.48
C LEU A 104 2.79 -10.24 -0.05
N LYS A 105 3.97 -10.60 -0.53
CA LYS A 105 4.65 -11.82 -0.09
C LYS A 105 5.15 -11.64 1.35
N LEU A 106 5.27 -12.76 2.08
CA LEU A 106 6.06 -12.81 3.31
C LEU A 106 7.47 -12.30 3.00
N ASP A 107 8.09 -11.57 3.92
CA ASP A 107 9.36 -10.87 3.67
C ASP A 107 10.50 -11.83 3.35
N HIS A 108 10.48 -13.05 3.90
CA HIS A 108 11.47 -14.07 3.59
C HIS A 108 11.35 -14.60 2.14
N ASP A 109 10.14 -14.57 1.57
CA ASP A 109 9.82 -15.00 0.20
C ASP A 109 9.76 -13.83 -0.80
N ARG A 110 9.96 -12.60 -0.30
CA ARG A 110 9.84 -11.39 -1.10
C ARG A 110 10.96 -11.32 -2.14
N ASP A 111 10.59 -11.04 -3.40
CA ASP A 111 11.57 -10.64 -4.40
C ASP A 111 12.14 -9.27 -4.04
N ARG A 112 13.41 -9.25 -3.64
CA ARG A 112 14.16 -8.05 -3.21
C ARG A 112 14.87 -7.35 -4.36
N THR A 113 14.71 -7.81 -5.60
CA THR A 113 15.25 -7.13 -6.78
C THR A 113 14.50 -5.84 -7.07
N SER A 114 15.03 -5.03 -7.99
CA SER A 114 14.38 -3.80 -8.45
C SER A 114 12.99 -4.04 -9.05
N ARG A 115 12.75 -5.22 -9.62
CA ARG A 115 11.47 -5.62 -10.24
C ARG A 115 10.49 -6.25 -9.26
N GLY A 116 10.92 -6.52 -8.03
CA GLY A 116 10.10 -7.11 -6.98
C GLY A 116 9.26 -6.07 -6.24
N MET A 117 9.05 -6.31 -4.94
CA MET A 117 8.24 -5.44 -4.08
C MET A 117 9.03 -4.90 -2.88
N PRO A 118 8.75 -3.66 -2.43
CA PRO A 118 9.43 -3.04 -1.29
C PRO A 118 9.06 -3.72 0.04
N SER A 119 9.91 -3.57 1.05
CA SER A 119 9.59 -3.96 2.42
C SER A 119 8.58 -3.00 3.06
N LEU A 120 7.96 -3.43 4.17
CA LEU A 120 7.06 -2.58 4.95
C LEU A 120 7.77 -1.31 5.44
N SER A 121 9.03 -1.40 5.86
CA SER A 121 9.85 -0.24 6.23
C SER A 121 10.06 0.72 5.06
N GLN A 122 10.38 0.21 3.86
CA GLN A 122 10.57 1.04 2.67
C GLN A 122 9.29 1.79 2.29
N MET A 123 8.14 1.10 2.30
CA MET A 123 6.85 1.75 2.08
C MET A 123 6.55 2.80 3.16
N THR A 124 6.80 2.48 4.43
CA THR A 124 6.54 3.39 5.55
C THR A 124 7.38 4.67 5.46
N GLU A 125 8.69 4.55 5.18
CA GLU A 125 9.57 5.70 5.01
C GLU A 125 9.14 6.58 3.84
N THR A 126 8.80 5.98 2.70
CA THR A 126 8.33 6.73 1.53
C THR A 126 7.02 7.44 1.82
N ALA A 127 6.07 6.78 2.51
CA ALA A 127 4.82 7.39 2.92
C ALA A 127 5.05 8.61 3.82
N LEU A 128 5.90 8.47 4.85
CA LEU A 128 6.24 9.59 5.73
C LEU A 128 6.92 10.73 4.98
N LYS A 129 7.86 10.44 4.08
CA LYS A 129 8.54 11.47 3.27
C LYS A 129 7.53 12.30 2.46
N VAL A 130 6.51 11.68 1.88
CA VAL A 130 5.45 12.38 1.15
C VAL A 130 4.54 13.17 2.10
N LEU A 131 4.07 12.54 3.18
CA LEU A 131 3.11 13.13 4.13
C LEU A 131 3.69 14.31 4.93
N LEU A 132 4.99 14.26 5.25
CA LEU A 132 5.69 15.32 6.00
C LEU A 132 5.79 16.65 5.24
N LYS A 133 5.51 16.67 3.94
CA LYS A 133 5.38 17.92 3.19
C LYS A 133 4.15 18.74 3.60
N ASN A 134 3.17 18.13 4.25
CA ASN A 134 1.98 18.83 4.75
C ASN A 134 2.24 19.42 6.14
N GLU A 135 2.37 20.75 6.21
CA GLU A 135 2.58 21.48 7.46
C GLU A 135 1.43 21.36 8.47
N LYS A 136 0.23 20.96 8.02
CA LYS A 136 -0.93 20.72 8.90
C LYS A 136 -0.90 19.37 9.61
N GLY A 137 0.15 18.58 9.41
CA GLY A 137 0.29 17.23 9.95
C GLY A 137 -0.32 16.16 9.05
N PHE A 138 -0.34 14.92 9.56
CA PHE A 138 -0.79 13.75 8.82
C PHE A 138 -1.38 12.69 9.76
N LEU A 139 -2.14 11.78 9.17
CA LEU A 139 -2.46 10.47 9.75
C LEU A 139 -1.83 9.42 8.84
N LEU A 140 -1.08 8.48 9.41
CA LEU A 140 -0.54 7.34 8.70
C LEU A 140 -0.92 6.07 9.45
N VAL A 141 -1.45 5.10 8.72
CA VAL A 141 -1.71 3.74 9.20
C VAL A 141 -0.74 2.80 8.49
N VAL A 142 -0.01 2.01 9.27
CA VAL A 142 0.93 0.99 8.80
C VAL A 142 0.51 -0.34 9.41
N GLU A 143 0.28 -1.34 8.58
CA GLU A 143 -0.25 -2.64 9.00
C GLU A 143 0.75 -3.76 8.69
N GLY A 144 1.12 -4.54 9.71
CA GLY A 144 1.85 -5.80 9.58
C GLY A 144 0.94 -6.98 9.22
N GLY A 145 0.09 -6.86 8.20
CA GLY A 145 -1.03 -7.77 7.95
C GLY A 145 -0.64 -9.23 7.64
N MET A 146 0.61 -9.47 7.25
CA MET A 146 1.11 -10.81 6.96
C MET A 146 1.40 -11.64 8.23
N ILE A 147 1.49 -11.01 9.41
CA ILE A 147 1.59 -11.69 10.72
C ILE A 147 0.37 -12.61 10.92
N ASP A 148 -0.83 -12.05 10.73
CA ASP A 148 -2.10 -12.79 10.84
C ASP A 148 -2.19 -13.92 9.79
N GLN A 149 -1.83 -13.62 8.55
CA GLN A 149 -1.81 -14.60 7.47
C GLN A 149 -0.89 -15.79 7.75
N ALA A 150 0.28 -15.55 8.35
CA ALA A 150 1.20 -16.60 8.75
C ALA A 150 0.64 -17.43 9.92
N HIS A 151 0.01 -16.79 10.91
CA HIS A 151 -0.67 -17.49 12.01
C HIS A 151 -1.81 -18.39 11.52
N HIS A 152 -2.65 -17.90 10.60
CA HIS A 152 -3.73 -18.68 10.01
C HIS A 152 -3.26 -19.94 9.27
N ARG A 153 -2.03 -19.93 8.74
CA ARG A 153 -1.41 -21.08 8.08
C ARG A 153 -0.66 -22.02 9.03
N GLY A 154 -0.58 -21.66 10.33
CA GLY A 154 0.20 -22.41 11.31
C GLY A 154 1.72 -22.20 11.18
N TYR A 155 2.16 -21.15 10.49
CA TYR A 155 3.57 -20.86 10.23
C TYR A 155 4.12 -19.89 11.28
N ALA A 156 4.33 -20.40 12.50
CA ALA A 156 4.74 -19.58 13.64
C ALA A 156 6.08 -18.86 13.42
N ARG A 157 7.03 -19.49 12.71
CA ARG A 157 8.30 -18.85 12.36
C ARG A 157 8.07 -17.63 11.46
N ASP A 158 7.28 -17.78 10.41
CA ASP A 158 7.00 -16.70 9.47
C ASP A 158 6.23 -15.57 10.15
N ALA A 159 5.31 -15.89 11.07
CA ALA A 159 4.58 -14.88 11.84
C ALA A 159 5.53 -14.03 12.71
N LEU A 160 6.54 -14.64 13.32
CA LEU A 160 7.57 -13.93 14.07
C LEU A 160 8.48 -13.11 13.15
N ASP A 161 8.87 -13.65 11.99
CA ASP A 161 9.67 -12.92 11.00
C ASP A 161 8.92 -11.68 10.49
N GLU A 162 7.62 -11.78 10.19
CA GLU A 162 6.78 -10.63 9.84
C GLU A 162 6.62 -9.63 10.99
N THR A 163 6.59 -10.10 12.23
CA THR A 163 6.58 -9.23 13.42
C THR A 163 7.86 -8.42 13.52
N VAL A 164 9.01 -9.02 13.20
CA VAL A 164 10.30 -8.31 13.12
C VAL A 164 10.27 -7.28 11.99
N CYS A 165 9.68 -7.59 10.83
CA CYS A 165 9.51 -6.63 9.74
C CYS A 165 8.61 -5.44 10.14
N PHE A 166 7.57 -5.68 10.92
CA PHE A 166 6.72 -4.62 11.47
C PHE A 166 7.47 -3.74 12.48
N GLU A 167 8.25 -4.35 13.39
CA GLU A 167 9.16 -3.61 14.29
C GLU A 167 10.12 -2.72 13.50
N ALA A 168 10.72 -3.23 12.42
CA ALA A 168 11.63 -2.47 11.60
C ALA A 168 10.93 -1.25 10.94
N ALA A 169 9.64 -1.35 10.61
CA ALA A 169 8.86 -0.22 10.09
C ALA A 169 8.57 0.83 11.18
N VAL A 170 8.30 0.41 12.42
CA VAL A 170 8.16 1.31 13.58
C VAL A 170 9.49 2.03 13.84
N GLN A 171 10.60 1.30 13.86
CA GLN A 171 11.93 1.87 14.10
C GLN A 171 12.34 2.84 12.97
N ALA A 172 12.05 2.50 11.71
CA ALA A 172 12.26 3.39 10.57
C ALA A 172 11.46 4.69 10.71
N SER A 173 10.19 4.61 11.14
CA SER A 173 9.35 5.77 11.40
C SER A 173 9.95 6.68 12.47
N ILE A 174 10.34 6.11 13.62
CA ILE A 174 10.96 6.84 14.73
C ILE A 174 12.24 7.54 14.27
N ASN A 175 13.11 6.83 13.55
CA ASN A 175 14.37 7.37 13.06
C ASN A 175 14.16 8.53 12.10
N LEU A 176 13.22 8.39 11.16
CA LEU A 176 12.92 9.41 10.17
C LEU A 176 12.28 10.64 10.82
N LEU A 177 11.30 10.46 11.70
CA LEU A 177 10.66 11.57 12.43
C LEU A 177 11.66 12.30 13.34
N ARG A 178 12.58 11.57 13.99
CA ARG A 178 13.67 12.15 14.78
C ARG A 178 14.61 12.97 13.91
N ALA A 179 15.05 12.42 12.78
CA ALA A 179 15.93 13.12 11.84
C ALA A 179 15.27 14.38 11.25
N ARG A 180 13.94 14.39 11.17
CA ARG A 180 13.14 15.54 10.72
C ARG A 180 12.77 16.51 11.85
N GLY A 181 13.14 16.23 13.10
CA GLY A 181 12.87 17.10 14.24
C GLY A 181 11.40 17.19 14.65
N VAL A 182 10.58 16.20 14.28
CA VAL A 182 9.12 16.19 14.53
C VAL A 182 8.66 14.98 15.35
N LEU A 183 9.60 14.18 15.88
CA LEU A 183 9.25 13.03 16.71
C LEU A 183 8.44 13.46 17.96
N ASP A 184 8.87 14.53 18.64
CA ASP A 184 8.22 15.00 19.88
C ASP A 184 6.81 15.55 19.64
N SER A 185 6.47 15.92 18.41
CA SER A 185 5.13 16.37 18.00
C SER A 185 4.31 15.28 17.30
N THR A 186 4.83 14.04 17.24
CA THR A 186 4.16 12.92 16.58
C THR A 186 3.78 11.83 17.59
N LEU A 187 2.48 11.52 17.70
CA LEU A 187 2.00 10.38 18.47
C LEU A 187 2.10 9.10 17.63
N ILE A 188 2.86 8.12 18.12
CA ILE A 188 2.97 6.79 17.53
C ILE A 188 2.23 5.80 18.45
N ILE A 189 1.27 5.07 17.89
CA ILE A 189 0.52 4.02 18.59
C ILE A 189 0.80 2.69 17.90
N VAL A 190 1.16 1.68 18.68
CA VAL A 190 1.32 0.29 18.22
C VAL A 190 0.31 -0.57 18.96
N THR A 191 -0.48 -1.35 18.22
CA THR A 191 -1.55 -2.19 18.77
C THR A 191 -1.84 -3.37 17.85
N SER A 192 -2.69 -4.29 18.31
CA SER A 192 -3.14 -5.51 17.63
C SER A 192 -4.63 -5.71 17.81
#